data_AF-A0AAE1E2T0-F1
#
_entry.id   AF-A0AAE1E2T0-F1
#
_cell.length_a   1.000
_cell.length_b   1.000
_cell.length_c   1.000
_cell.angle_alpha   90.00
_cell.angle_beta   90.00
_cell.angle_gamma   90.00
#
_symmetry.space_group_name_H-M   'P 1'
#
loop_
_entity.id
_entity.type
_entity.pdbx_description
1 polymer ?
#
loop_
_entity_poly.entity_id
_entity_poly.type
_entity_poly.pdbx_seq_one_letter_code
_entity_poly.pdbx_strand_id
1 'polypeptide(L)'
;MENTLVQHLIYLPTWGFPFDTMDFRMTVKRILDKEGRTVKCFKANVSGEDWCSGFMDSHKAKIKNRMCQNMSRKRAEVNRKAIDQYFAELEHSIDCVPPQNIVNYGETNLTDEPGQKRLIRYPERLMNSTKTSTGLMLAGTAGGDILPVYVVYKSEHLWSTWIAIGPHKARFNRSKSGWFVHICFVLWFKSIALPYCRSLEDKKVLKGDNPSPNFSTA
;
A
#
# COMPACT_ATOMS: atom_id res chain seq x y z
N MET A 1 -5.67 -38.10 -7.51
CA MET A 1 -6.60 -36.95 -7.56
C MET A 1 -6.25 -35.90 -6.51
N GLU A 2 -6.31 -36.22 -5.21
CA GLU A 2 -6.09 -35.25 -4.12
C GLU A 2 -4.69 -34.58 -4.13
N ASN A 3 -3.61 -35.35 -4.20
CA ASN A 3 -2.25 -34.80 -4.31
C ASN A 3 -2.07 -33.92 -5.56
N THR A 4 -2.73 -34.26 -6.67
CA THR A 4 -2.68 -33.48 -7.91
C THR A 4 -3.38 -32.13 -7.75
N LEU A 5 -4.53 -32.10 -7.06
CA LEU A 5 -5.24 -30.86 -6.72
C LEU A 5 -4.38 -29.95 -5.84
N VAL A 6 -3.72 -30.53 -4.83
CA VAL A 6 -2.79 -29.78 -3.95
C VAL A 6 -1.65 -29.17 -4.75
N GLN A 7 -1.02 -29.94 -5.66
CA GLN A 7 0.05 -29.43 -6.52
C GLN A 7 -0.44 -28.28 -7.41
N HIS A 8 -1.60 -28.42 -8.06
CA HIS A 8 -2.15 -27.33 -8.87
C HIS A 8 -2.40 -26.06 -8.06
N LEU A 9 -2.96 -26.19 -6.85
CA LEU A 9 -3.20 -25.05 -5.95
C LEU A 9 -1.91 -24.37 -5.48
N ILE A 10 -0.79 -25.09 -5.43
CA ILE A 10 0.53 -24.53 -5.10
C ILE A 10 1.13 -23.78 -6.30
N TYR A 11 0.94 -24.28 -7.52
CA TYR A 11 1.53 -23.69 -8.74
C TYR A 11 0.73 -22.51 -9.29
N LEU A 12 -0.59 -22.50 -9.20
CA LEU A 12 -1.44 -21.43 -9.76
C LEU A 12 -1.05 -20.00 -9.30
N PRO A 13 -0.72 -19.76 -8.02
CA PRO A 13 -0.25 -18.45 -7.57
C PRO A 13 1.04 -17.98 -8.25
N THR A 14 1.92 -18.92 -8.65
CA THR A 14 3.19 -18.58 -9.31
C THR A 14 2.99 -17.99 -10.71
N TRP A 15 1.83 -18.21 -11.30
CA TRP A 15 1.45 -17.65 -12.61
C TRP A 15 0.70 -16.33 -12.49
N GLY A 16 0.46 -15.83 -11.27
CA GLY A 16 -0.22 -14.55 -11.04
C GLY A 16 -1.71 -14.56 -11.37
N PHE A 17 -2.32 -15.73 -11.57
CA PHE A 17 -3.75 -15.84 -11.80
C PHE A 17 -4.50 -15.81 -10.45
N PRO A 18 -5.48 -14.91 -10.27
CA PRO A 18 -6.39 -15.00 -9.15
C PRO A 18 -7.16 -16.33 -9.25
N PHE A 19 -7.17 -17.09 -8.16
CA PHE A 19 -7.83 -18.38 -8.08
C PHE A 19 -8.56 -18.48 -6.75
N ASP A 20 -9.88 -18.44 -6.80
CA ASP A 20 -10.72 -18.40 -5.61
C ASP A 20 -11.38 -19.76 -5.29
N THR A 21 -12.20 -19.79 -4.24
CA THR A 21 -12.93 -20.99 -3.82
C THR A 21 -13.88 -21.49 -4.92
N MET A 22 -14.47 -20.60 -5.71
CA MET A 22 -15.37 -20.97 -6.80
C MET A 22 -14.59 -21.61 -7.95
N ASP A 23 -13.44 -21.04 -8.32
CA ASP A 23 -12.54 -21.62 -9.33
C ASP A 23 -12.08 -23.03 -8.93
N PHE A 24 -11.80 -23.23 -7.63
CA PHE A 24 -11.46 -24.53 -7.09
C PHE A 24 -12.61 -25.54 -7.25
N ARG A 25 -13.83 -25.14 -6.87
CA ARG A 25 -15.05 -25.97 -7.00
C ARG A 25 -15.32 -26.37 -8.45
N MET A 26 -15.16 -25.42 -9.37
CA MET A 26 -15.34 -25.65 -10.81
C MET A 26 -14.24 -26.56 -11.38
N THR A 27 -13.01 -26.43 -10.89
CA THR A 27 -11.90 -27.32 -11.26
C THR A 27 -12.16 -28.75 -10.83
N VAL A 28 -12.63 -28.96 -9.59
CA VAL A 28 -13.00 -30.28 -9.08
C VAL A 28 -14.15 -30.88 -9.90
N LYS A 29 -15.19 -30.09 -10.20
CA LYS A 29 -16.28 -30.53 -11.09
C LYS A 29 -15.74 -30.99 -12.44
N ARG A 30 -14.91 -30.18 -13.10
CA ARG A 30 -14.36 -30.50 -14.42
C ARG A 30 -13.55 -31.79 -14.42
N ILE A 31 -12.80 -32.06 -13.34
CA ILE A 31 -12.05 -33.31 -13.18
C ILE A 31 -13.01 -34.49 -13.03
N LEU A 32 -14.03 -34.39 -12.17
CA LEU A 32 -15.02 -35.45 -11.96
C LEU A 32 -15.78 -35.78 -13.26
N ASP A 33 -16.20 -34.76 -13.99
CA ASP A 33 -16.90 -34.91 -15.27
C ASP A 33 -15.98 -35.57 -16.33
N LYS A 34 -14.70 -35.17 -16.39
CA LYS A 34 -13.72 -35.75 -17.32
C LYS A 34 -13.37 -37.21 -16.98
N GLU A 35 -13.36 -37.57 -15.71
CA GLU A 35 -13.16 -38.95 -15.26
C GLU A 35 -14.43 -39.80 -15.36
N GLY A 36 -15.57 -39.23 -15.76
CA GLY A 36 -16.86 -39.93 -15.80
C GLY A 36 -17.36 -40.36 -14.42
N ARG A 37 -16.92 -39.68 -13.36
CA ARG A 37 -17.24 -40.02 -11.96
C ARG A 37 -18.36 -39.13 -11.45
N THR A 38 -19.39 -39.74 -10.88
CA THR A 38 -20.50 -39.02 -10.23
C THR A 38 -20.41 -39.18 -8.72
N VAL A 39 -20.30 -38.06 -8.01
CA VAL A 39 -20.26 -38.03 -6.54
C VAL A 39 -21.66 -37.71 -6.03
N LYS A 40 -22.33 -38.68 -5.40
CA LYS A 40 -23.74 -38.56 -4.98
C LYS A 40 -24.03 -37.37 -4.05
N CYS A 41 -23.07 -36.99 -3.21
CA CYS A 41 -23.22 -35.84 -2.30
C CYS A 41 -22.96 -34.48 -2.96
N PHE A 42 -22.50 -34.45 -4.21
CA PHE A 42 -22.25 -33.21 -4.96
C PHE A 42 -23.40 -32.95 -5.93
N LYS A 43 -24.09 -31.82 -5.74
CA LYS A 43 -25.15 -31.40 -6.66
C LYS A 43 -24.52 -31.02 -8.01
N ALA A 44 -24.89 -31.75 -9.05
CA ALA A 44 -24.32 -31.59 -10.40
C ALA A 44 -22.77 -31.69 -10.44
N ASN A 45 -22.18 -32.57 -9.62
CA ASN A 45 -20.72 -32.73 -9.47
C ASN A 45 -19.97 -31.46 -9.01
N VAL A 46 -20.67 -30.41 -8.57
CA VAL A 46 -20.05 -29.24 -7.93
C VAL A 46 -19.83 -29.57 -6.46
N SER A 47 -18.59 -29.47 -5.99
CA SER A 47 -18.29 -29.65 -4.56
C SER A 47 -18.95 -28.57 -3.71
N GLY A 48 -19.35 -28.96 -2.50
CA GLY A 48 -19.89 -28.04 -1.50
C GLY A 48 -18.82 -27.10 -0.93
N GLU A 49 -19.27 -26.01 -0.34
CA GLU A 49 -18.40 -25.02 0.31
C GLU A 49 -17.73 -25.60 1.57
N ASP A 50 -18.47 -26.42 2.32
CA ASP A 50 -17.95 -27.18 3.47
C ASP A 50 -16.87 -28.18 3.05
N TRP A 51 -17.05 -28.84 1.90
CA TRP A 51 -16.03 -29.76 1.37
C TRP A 51 -14.75 -29.01 1.01
N CYS A 52 -14.86 -27.84 0.36
CA CYS A 52 -13.70 -27.03 0.04
C CYS A 52 -12.99 -26.53 1.29
N SER A 53 -13.75 -26.09 2.29
CA SER A 53 -13.21 -25.66 3.58
C SER A 53 -12.48 -26.81 4.27
N GLY A 54 -13.08 -28.01 4.33
CA GLY A 54 -12.45 -29.21 4.87
C GLY A 54 -11.19 -29.65 4.11
N PHE A 55 -11.18 -29.54 2.79
CA PHE A 55 -10.02 -29.85 1.95
C PHE A 55 -8.86 -28.90 2.24
N MET A 56 -9.13 -27.59 2.26
CA MET A 56 -8.15 -26.56 2.60
C MET A 56 -7.65 -26.74 4.03
N ASP A 57 -8.55 -27.13 4.93
CA ASP A 57 -8.24 -27.33 6.34
C ASP A 57 -7.30 -28.52 6.57
N SER A 58 -7.54 -29.61 5.86
CA SER A 58 -6.70 -30.81 5.88
C SER A 58 -5.30 -30.57 5.30
N HIS A 59 -5.15 -29.52 4.47
CA HIS A 59 -3.91 -29.18 3.79
C HIS A 59 -3.32 -27.82 4.20
N LYS A 60 -3.70 -27.25 5.36
CA LYS A 60 -3.21 -25.93 5.85
C LYS A 60 -1.69 -25.80 5.89
N ALA A 61 -0.97 -26.91 6.08
CA ALA A 61 0.50 -26.94 6.08
C ALA A 61 1.08 -26.59 4.69
N LYS A 62 0.35 -26.87 3.61
CA LYS A 62 0.79 -26.68 2.21
C LYS A 62 0.04 -25.57 1.49
N ILE A 63 -1.24 -25.35 1.82
CA ILE A 63 -2.12 -24.40 1.14
C ILE A 63 -2.64 -23.40 2.18
N LYS A 64 -2.45 -22.10 1.92
CA LYS A 64 -2.98 -21.03 2.76
C LYS A 64 -3.87 -20.12 1.94
N ASN A 65 -5.06 -19.85 2.45
CA ASN A 65 -5.90 -18.79 1.91
C ASN A 65 -5.27 -17.44 2.27
N ARG A 66 -4.93 -16.64 1.26
CA ARG A 66 -4.29 -15.32 1.43
C ARG A 66 -5.17 -14.28 0.77
N MET A 67 -5.38 -13.15 1.44
CA MET A 67 -5.99 -12.01 0.76
C MET A 67 -5.07 -11.56 -0.36
N CYS A 68 -5.57 -11.60 -1.59
CA CYS A 68 -4.86 -11.04 -2.73
C CYS A 68 -4.83 -9.52 -2.58
N GLN A 69 -3.66 -8.92 -2.74
CA GLN A 69 -3.51 -7.47 -2.77
C GLN A 69 -3.58 -7.04 -4.23
N ASN A 70 -4.41 -6.04 -4.52
CA ASN A 70 -4.45 -5.45 -5.85
C ASN A 70 -3.10 -4.78 -6.13
N MET A 71 -2.43 -5.24 -7.18
CA MET A 71 -1.21 -4.62 -7.68
C MET A 71 -1.54 -3.86 -8.97
N SER A 72 -1.06 -2.62 -9.09
CA SER A 72 -1.24 -1.87 -10.33
C SER A 72 -0.44 -2.51 -11.47
N ARG A 73 -0.96 -2.43 -12.69
CA ARG A 73 -0.29 -2.98 -13.88
C ARG A 73 1.14 -2.46 -14.03
N LYS A 74 1.37 -1.17 -13.78
CA LYS A 74 2.71 -0.55 -13.79
C LYS A 74 3.67 -1.21 -12.80
N ARG A 75 3.20 -1.60 -11.60
CA ARG A 75 4.02 -2.32 -10.61
C ARG A 75 4.28 -3.77 -11.03
N ALA A 76 3.32 -4.42 -11.68
CA ALA A 76 3.48 -5.77 -12.21
C ALA A 76 4.47 -5.84 -13.38
N GLU A 77 4.60 -4.76 -14.15
CA GLU A 77 5.55 -4.62 -15.27
C GLU A 77 6.99 -4.34 -14.82
N VAL A 78 7.22 -4.00 -13.54
CA VAL A 78 8.58 -3.82 -12.99
C VAL A 78 9.27 -5.18 -12.91
N ASN A 79 10.23 -5.39 -13.80
CA ASN A 79 11.05 -6.59 -13.82
C ASN A 79 12.33 -6.42 -12.98
N ARG A 80 12.98 -7.54 -12.66
CA ARG A 80 14.21 -7.56 -11.86
C ARG A 80 15.33 -6.70 -12.47
N LYS A 81 15.48 -6.73 -13.80
CA LYS A 81 16.49 -5.93 -14.51
C LYS A 81 16.31 -4.42 -14.30
N ALA A 82 15.07 -3.94 -14.33
CA ALA A 82 14.76 -2.53 -14.07
C ALA A 82 15.09 -2.13 -12.62
N ILE A 83 14.85 -3.03 -11.67
CA ILE A 83 15.21 -2.82 -10.25
C ILE A 83 16.73 -2.77 -10.10
N ASP A 84 17.44 -3.75 -10.66
CA ASP A 84 18.90 -3.82 -10.57
C ASP A 84 19.57 -2.59 -11.21
N GLN A 85 19.07 -2.17 -12.37
CA GLN A 85 19.53 -0.95 -13.05
C GLN A 85 19.28 0.30 -12.20
N TYR A 86 18.08 0.44 -11.62
CA TYR A 86 17.77 1.57 -10.75
C TYR A 86 18.73 1.66 -9.56
N PHE A 87 19.03 0.54 -8.90
CA PHE A 87 19.95 0.54 -7.76
C PHE A 87 21.39 0.82 -8.18
N ALA A 88 21.84 0.34 -9.34
CA ALA A 88 23.16 0.66 -9.87
C ALA A 88 23.31 2.18 -10.17
N GLU A 89 22.30 2.79 -10.78
CA GLU A 89 22.29 4.23 -11.05
C GLU A 89 22.17 5.06 -9.76
N LEU A 90 21.39 4.56 -8.78
CA LEU A 90 21.25 5.20 -7.48
C LEU A 90 22.58 5.21 -6.72
N GLU A 91 23.29 4.09 -6.70
CA GLU A 91 24.62 3.95 -6.06
C GLU A 91 25.60 4.99 -6.61
N HIS A 92 25.68 5.11 -7.93
CA HIS A 92 26.48 6.15 -8.57
C HIS A 92 25.99 7.57 -8.25
N SER A 93 24.67 7.78 -8.17
CA SER A 93 24.09 9.11 -7.92
C SER A 93 24.32 9.60 -6.49
N ILE A 94 24.40 8.70 -5.51
CA ILE A 94 24.67 9.02 -4.11
C ILE A 94 26.14 8.84 -3.72
N ASP A 95 26.99 8.45 -4.67
CA ASP A 95 28.42 8.30 -4.41
C ASP A 95 29.02 9.61 -3.89
N CYS A 96 29.85 9.47 -2.86
CA CYS A 96 30.48 10.56 -2.11
C CYS A 96 29.50 11.59 -1.53
N VAL A 97 28.22 11.25 -1.31
CA VAL A 97 27.24 12.12 -0.62
C VAL A 97 27.20 11.77 0.86
N PRO A 98 27.44 12.74 1.78
CA PRO A 98 27.32 12.48 3.22
C PRO A 98 25.92 12.00 3.62
N PRO A 99 25.76 11.07 4.59
CA PRO A 99 24.45 10.55 4.98
C PRO A 99 23.43 11.62 5.40
N GLN A 100 23.88 12.70 6.04
CA GLN A 100 23.05 13.84 6.41
C GLN A 100 22.52 14.64 5.21
N ASN A 101 23.17 14.53 4.05
CA ASN A 101 22.78 15.20 2.81
C ASN A 101 21.83 14.36 1.94
N ILE A 102 21.57 13.10 2.32
CA ILE A 102 20.64 12.20 1.64
C ILE A 102 19.32 12.25 2.40
N VAL A 103 18.34 12.96 1.85
CA VAL A 103 17.02 13.14 2.45
C VAL A 103 16.01 12.27 1.72
N ASN A 104 15.32 11.39 2.46
CA ASN A 104 14.18 10.64 1.98
C ASN A 104 12.88 11.25 2.51
N TYR A 105 11.88 11.42 1.65
CA TYR A 105 10.57 11.91 2.03
C TYR A 105 9.43 11.02 1.52
N GLY A 106 8.30 11.05 2.23
CA GLY A 106 7.11 10.30 1.88
C GLY A 106 5.83 10.93 2.41
N GLU A 107 4.74 10.67 1.70
CA GLU A 107 3.38 11.04 2.11
C GLU A 107 2.70 9.88 2.83
N THR A 108 2.02 10.17 3.92
CA THR A 108 1.12 9.24 4.60
C THR A 108 -0.16 9.96 5.01
N ASN A 109 -1.25 9.22 5.18
CA ASN A 109 -2.53 9.77 5.61
C ASN A 109 -2.95 9.14 6.94
N LEU A 110 -3.32 9.98 7.88
CA LEU A 110 -3.98 9.56 9.12
C LEU A 110 -5.48 9.73 8.95
N THR A 111 -6.24 8.65 9.09
CA THR A 111 -7.70 8.68 9.05
C THR A 111 -8.24 8.29 10.41
N ASP A 112 -9.25 9.01 10.87
CA ASP A 112 -10.00 8.64 12.07
C ASP A 112 -10.76 7.33 11.81
N GLU A 113 -10.26 6.22 12.35
CA GLU A 113 -10.95 4.94 12.36
C GLU A 113 -11.57 4.68 13.74
N PRO A 114 -12.88 4.87 13.92
CA PRO A 114 -13.52 4.70 15.22
C PRO A 114 -13.79 3.22 15.59
N GLY A 115 -12.99 2.30 15.03
CA GLY A 115 -13.00 0.86 15.27
C GLY A 115 -14.07 0.10 14.50
N GLN A 116 -13.65 -0.86 13.67
CA GLN A 116 -14.52 -1.94 13.18
C GLN A 116 -14.45 -3.13 14.13
N LYS A 117 -15.59 -3.54 14.72
CA LYS A 117 -15.72 -4.81 15.44
C LYS A 117 -16.55 -5.78 14.60
N ARG A 118 -16.11 -7.03 14.46
CA ARG A 118 -16.90 -8.11 13.87
C ARG A 118 -18.08 -8.40 14.81
N LEU A 119 -19.30 -8.14 14.35
CA LEU A 119 -20.54 -8.43 15.07
C LEU A 119 -21.38 -9.41 14.26
N ILE A 120 -22.05 -10.34 14.95
CA ILE A 120 -22.79 -11.47 14.37
C ILE A 120 -24.13 -11.01 13.73
N ARG A 121 -24.52 -9.74 13.90
CA ARG A 121 -25.65 -9.06 13.25
C ARG A 121 -25.35 -7.56 13.14
N TYR A 122 -26.06 -6.83 12.28
CA TYR A 122 -25.94 -5.38 12.07
C TYR A 122 -26.67 -4.57 13.18
N PRO A 123 -25.99 -3.96 14.17
CA PRO A 123 -26.50 -2.75 14.81
C PRO A 123 -26.00 -1.53 14.03
N GLU A 124 -26.90 -0.61 13.72
CA GLU A 124 -26.53 0.73 13.25
C GLU A 124 -25.79 1.44 14.38
N ARG A 125 -24.47 1.63 14.21
CA ARG A 125 -23.66 2.39 15.16
C ARG A 125 -23.73 3.87 14.79
N LEU A 126 -24.64 4.61 15.42
CA LEU A 126 -24.68 6.08 15.36
C LEU A 126 -23.40 6.62 15.99
N MET A 127 -22.45 7.01 15.17
CA MET A 127 -21.20 7.60 15.62
C MET A 127 -20.84 8.74 14.68
N ASN A 128 -20.70 9.94 15.25
CA ASN A 128 -20.27 11.13 14.54
C ASN A 128 -18.77 11.01 14.23
N SER A 129 -18.40 10.15 13.28
CA SER A 129 -17.07 10.18 12.68
C SER A 129 -17.15 10.97 11.39
N THR A 130 -16.67 12.19 11.40
CA THR A 130 -16.21 12.79 10.16
C THR A 130 -15.03 11.95 9.71
N LYS A 131 -15.10 11.30 8.53
CA LYS A 131 -13.94 10.64 7.92
C LYS A 131 -12.95 11.73 7.48
N THR A 132 -12.29 12.33 8.46
CA THR A 132 -11.27 13.35 8.29
C THR A 132 -9.95 12.63 8.09
N SER A 133 -9.41 12.76 6.88
CA SER A 133 -8.05 12.34 6.56
C SER A 133 -7.13 13.55 6.74
N THR A 134 -6.10 13.39 7.55
CA THR A 134 -5.01 14.37 7.69
C THR A 134 -3.79 13.84 6.95
N GLY A 135 -3.40 14.55 5.90
CA GLY A 135 -2.19 14.23 5.15
C GLY A 135 -0.95 14.68 5.90
N LEU A 136 0.07 13.85 5.92
CA LEU A 136 1.38 14.14 6.48
C LEU A 136 2.46 13.93 5.43
N MET A 137 3.39 14.87 5.32
CA MET A 137 4.65 14.70 4.62
C MET A 137 5.77 14.66 5.65
N LEU A 138 6.42 13.51 5.69
CA LEU A 138 7.52 13.20 6.59
C LEU A 138 8.80 13.12 5.76
N ALA A 139 9.89 13.61 6.33
CA ALA A 139 11.19 13.52 5.71
C ALA A 139 12.27 13.24 6.77
N GLY A 140 13.26 12.45 6.40
CA GLY A 140 14.39 12.12 7.26
C GLY A 140 15.65 11.85 6.45
N THR A 141 16.79 11.98 7.10
CA THR A 141 18.10 11.80 6.46
C THR A 141 18.63 10.39 6.66
N ALA A 142 19.56 9.96 5.80
CA ALA A 142 20.26 8.69 6.00
C ALA A 142 21.14 8.71 7.27
N GLY A 143 21.47 9.90 7.79
CA GLY A 143 22.12 10.09 9.09
C GLY A 143 21.19 9.92 10.31
N GLY A 144 19.87 9.83 10.11
CA GLY A 144 18.89 9.62 11.17
C GLY A 144 18.16 10.88 11.66
N ASP A 145 18.44 12.05 11.09
CA ASP A 145 17.71 13.27 11.44
C ASP A 145 16.32 13.28 10.83
N ILE A 146 15.33 13.77 11.58
CA ILE A 146 13.95 13.95 11.09
C ILE A 146 13.72 15.43 10.82
N LEU A 147 13.32 15.77 9.59
CA LEU A 147 12.96 17.12 9.21
C LEU A 147 11.58 17.49 9.79
N PRO A 148 11.27 18.79 9.97
CA PRO A 148 9.96 19.22 10.44
C PRO A 148 8.81 18.61 9.63
N VAL A 149 7.78 18.13 10.32
CA VAL A 149 6.59 17.55 9.69
C VAL A 149 5.77 18.62 8.97
N TYR A 150 5.23 18.27 7.82
CA TYR A 150 4.28 19.11 7.09
C TYR A 150 2.91 18.47 7.03
N VAL A 151 1.93 19.13 7.63
CA VAL A 151 0.58 18.62 7.90
C VAL A 151 -0.40 19.32 6.96
N VAL A 152 -1.27 18.55 6.31
CA VAL A 152 -2.33 19.04 5.42
C VAL A 152 -3.67 18.57 5.95
N TYR A 153 -4.48 19.52 6.42
CA TYR A 153 -5.84 19.25 6.85
C TYR A 153 -6.83 19.25 5.68
N LYS A 154 -7.84 18.38 5.74
CA LYS A 154 -9.00 18.46 4.86
C LYS A 154 -9.91 19.62 5.29
N SER A 155 -9.75 20.79 4.68
CA SER A 155 -10.51 22.00 5.02
C SER A 155 -10.41 23.08 3.94
N GLU A 156 -11.35 24.02 3.92
CA GLU A 156 -11.26 25.27 3.14
C GLU A 156 -10.40 26.33 3.86
N HIS A 157 -10.46 26.35 5.19
CA HIS A 157 -9.76 27.32 6.03
C HIS A 157 -8.84 26.62 7.04
N LEU A 158 -7.68 27.22 7.28
CA LEU A 158 -6.77 26.80 8.34
C LEU A 158 -6.96 27.73 9.53
N TRP A 159 -7.37 27.17 10.66
CA TRP A 159 -7.63 27.92 11.89
C TRP A 159 -6.39 27.95 12.78
N SER A 160 -6.10 29.09 13.40
CA SER A 160 -4.93 29.26 14.29
C SER A 160 -4.94 28.30 15.48
N THR A 161 -6.13 27.93 15.96
CA THR A 161 -6.30 26.97 17.05
C THR A 161 -5.80 25.57 16.70
N TRP A 162 -5.82 25.17 15.43
CA TRP A 162 -5.37 23.84 14.99
C TRP A 162 -3.85 23.69 15.04
N ILE A 163 -3.13 24.80 14.94
CA ILE A 163 -1.66 24.83 14.85
C ILE A 163 -0.98 25.24 16.15
N ALA A 164 -1.77 25.66 17.15
CA ALA A 164 -1.28 26.22 18.40
C ALA A 164 -0.45 25.24 19.24
N ILE A 165 -0.74 23.93 19.16
CA ILE A 165 -0.09 22.86 19.94
C ILE A 165 0.61 21.86 18.99
N GLY A 166 1.07 22.36 17.85
CA GLY A 166 1.75 21.56 16.83
C GLY A 166 3.14 21.06 17.27
N PRO A 167 3.66 19.98 16.65
CA PRO A 167 5.05 19.57 16.87
C PRO A 167 6.04 20.70 16.56
N HIS A 168 7.19 20.69 17.24
CA HIS A 168 8.18 21.76 17.08
C HIS A 168 8.61 21.94 15.62
N LYS A 169 8.59 23.20 15.15
CA LYS A 169 8.88 23.62 13.76
C LYS A 169 7.94 23.04 12.68
N ALA A 170 6.89 22.32 13.06
CA ALA A 170 5.93 21.78 12.10
C ALA A 170 5.33 22.90 11.23
N ARG A 171 4.96 22.51 10.02
CA ARG A 171 4.27 23.37 9.05
C ARG A 171 2.89 22.80 8.80
N PHE A 172 1.92 23.70 8.68
CA PHE A 172 0.52 23.34 8.55
C PHE A 172 -0.07 24.00 7.32
N ASN A 173 -0.90 23.25 6.61
CA ASN A 173 -1.65 23.70 5.46
C ASN A 173 -2.99 22.96 5.39
N ARG A 174 -3.74 23.22 4.33
CA ARG A 174 -5.07 22.68 4.06
C ARG A 174 -5.27 22.44 2.58
N SER A 175 -6.06 21.42 2.25
CA SER A 175 -6.61 21.20 0.91
C SER A 175 -8.07 20.78 1.02
N LYS A 176 -8.88 21.06 0.00
CA LYS A 176 -10.31 20.68 0.00
C LYS A 176 -10.53 19.18 0.21
N SER A 177 -9.61 18.37 -0.28
CA SER A 177 -9.73 16.91 -0.27
C SER A 177 -8.96 16.24 0.86
N GLY A 178 -8.02 16.94 1.52
CA GLY A 178 -7.08 16.38 2.50
C GLY A 178 -5.85 15.75 1.87
N TRP A 179 -5.87 15.49 0.56
CA TRP A 179 -4.74 14.93 -0.18
C TRP A 179 -3.68 15.99 -0.45
N PHE A 180 -2.43 15.56 -0.62
CA PHE A 180 -1.39 16.42 -1.15
C PHE A 180 -1.69 16.73 -2.62
N VAL A 181 -1.70 18.03 -2.90
CA VAL A 181 -1.73 18.59 -4.25
C VAL A 181 -0.37 19.23 -4.53
N HIS A 182 -0.10 19.54 -5.81
CA HIS A 182 1.15 20.15 -6.25
C HIS A 182 1.62 21.33 -5.37
N ILE A 183 0.68 22.22 -5.02
CA ILE A 183 1.00 23.38 -4.18
C ILE A 183 1.44 22.98 -2.76
N CYS A 184 0.94 21.88 -2.20
CA CYS A 184 1.40 21.36 -0.92
C CYS A 184 2.87 20.94 -1.00
N PHE A 185 3.28 20.26 -2.08
CA PHE A 185 4.66 19.88 -2.30
C PHE A 185 5.58 21.10 -2.45
N VAL A 186 5.20 22.07 -3.29
CA VAL A 186 6.00 23.29 -3.49
C VAL A 186 6.21 24.06 -2.18
N LEU A 187 5.15 24.18 -1.38
CA LEU A 187 5.22 24.88 -0.09
C LEU A 187 6.05 24.10 0.94
N TRP A 188 5.90 22.78 1.02
CA TRP A 188 6.78 21.94 1.82
C TRP A 188 8.24 22.08 1.39
N PHE A 189 8.52 21.97 0.09
CA PHE A 189 9.87 22.07 -0.45
C PHE A 189 10.51 23.41 -0.10
N LYS A 190 9.82 24.52 -0.35
CA LYS A 190 10.34 25.87 -0.05
C LYS A 190 10.49 26.16 1.44
N SER A 191 9.63 25.60 2.30
CA SER A 191 9.60 25.93 3.73
C SER A 191 10.41 24.98 4.61
N ILE A 192 10.71 23.76 4.15
CA ILE A 192 11.38 22.73 4.93
C ILE A 192 12.59 22.17 4.18
N ALA A 193 12.38 21.52 3.02
CA ALA A 193 13.46 20.79 2.35
C ALA A 193 14.57 21.72 1.84
N LEU A 194 14.21 22.81 1.16
CA LEU A 194 15.16 23.76 0.59
C LEU A 194 15.98 24.50 1.68
N PRO A 195 15.40 25.02 2.77
CA PRO A 195 16.17 25.58 3.88
C PRO A 195 17.15 24.58 4.50
N TYR A 196 16.70 23.33 4.71
CA TYR A 196 17.57 22.28 5.24
C TYR A 196 18.75 22.01 4.29
N CYS A 197 18.49 21.75 3.02
CA CYS A 197 19.55 21.51 2.03
C CYS A 197 20.50 22.71 1.84
N ARG A 198 20.02 23.95 2.03
CA ARG A 198 20.85 25.16 1.97
C ARG A 198 21.77 25.32 3.18
N SER A 199 21.41 24.77 4.34
CA SER A 199 22.28 24.79 5.52
C SER A 199 23.42 23.78 5.47
N LEU A 200 23.42 22.89 4.47
CA LEU A 200 24.43 21.85 4.29
C LEU A 200 25.43 22.25 3.20
N GLU A 201 26.67 21.81 3.34
CA GLU A 201 27.71 21.92 2.32
C GLU A 201 27.64 20.72 1.34
N ASP A 202 28.44 20.75 0.27
CA ASP A 202 28.56 19.67 -0.71
C ASP A 202 27.30 19.29 -1.51
N LYS A 203 27.33 18.14 -2.17
CA LYS A 203 26.22 17.58 -2.95
C LYS A 203 25.10 17.12 -2.02
N LYS A 204 23.84 17.35 -2.42
CA LYS A 204 22.63 16.93 -1.69
C LYS A 204 21.73 16.10 -2.57
N VAL A 205 21.08 15.10 -1.98
CA VAL A 205 20.15 14.22 -2.68
C VAL A 205 18.83 14.24 -1.94
N LEU A 206 17.78 14.63 -2.64
CA LEU A 206 16.41 14.55 -2.15
C LEU A 206 15.67 13.47 -2.95
N LYS A 207 15.23 12.42 -2.26
CA LYS A 207 14.54 11.26 -2.85
C LYS A 207 13.18 11.08 -2.20
N GLY A 208 12.18 10.69 -2.97
CA GLY A 208 10.87 10.33 -2.44
C GLY A 208 10.02 9.61 -3.49
N ASP A 209 9.01 8.90 -3.02
CA ASP A 209 8.10 8.11 -3.85
C ASP A 209 6.87 8.95 -4.21
N ASN A 210 6.90 9.68 -5.33
CA ASN A 210 5.66 10.15 -5.96
C ASN A 210 5.83 10.48 -7.46
N PRO A 211 5.18 9.73 -8.36
CA PRO A 211 5.01 10.11 -9.76
C PRO A 211 3.67 10.86 -9.95
N SER A 212 3.60 12.14 -9.60
CA SER A 212 2.53 13.06 -10.05
C SER A 212 3.07 14.51 -10.03
N PRO A 213 2.47 15.49 -10.75
CA PRO A 213 3.11 16.50 -11.64
C PRO A 213 3.96 17.60 -10.95
N ASN A 214 4.60 17.29 -9.83
CA ASN A 214 5.45 18.14 -9.00
C ASN A 214 6.70 18.68 -9.70
N PHE A 215 6.99 18.17 -10.91
CA PHE A 215 8.05 18.66 -11.79
C PHE A 215 7.54 19.06 -13.18
N SER A 216 6.23 19.11 -13.40
CA SER A 216 5.71 19.62 -14.67
C SER A 216 5.92 21.12 -14.68
N THR A 217 6.98 21.54 -15.37
CA THR A 217 7.24 22.93 -15.72
C THR A 217 5.99 23.55 -16.34
N ALA A 218 5.71 24.79 -15.93
CA ALA A 218 4.84 25.70 -16.67
C ALA A 218 5.34 25.86 -18.11
#